data_AF-A0A425D325-F1
#
_entry.id   AF-A0A425D325-F1
#
_cell.length_a   1.000
_cell.length_b   1.000
_cell.length_c   1.000
_cell.angle_alpha   90.00
_cell.angle_beta   90.00
_cell.angle_gamma   90.00
#
_symmetry.space_group_name_H-M   'P 1'
#
loop_
_entity.id
_entity.type
_entity.pdbx_description
1 polymer ?
#
loop_
_entity_poly.entity_id
_entity_poly.type
_entity_poly.pdbx_seq_one_letter_code
_entity_poly.pdbx_strand_id
1 'polypeptide(L)'
;PVVAFASDFSYIPLVDFLKKLVTKYLTIGYVDRAFGYGASDHASWFRAGYPSSFPFEAGKGLSNPYIHTTNDTLANINWGHVADFTKLSIAYVVELTHGL
;
A
#
# COMPACT_ATOMS: atom_id res chain seq x y z
N PRO A 1 11.00 -6.72 -3.83
CA PRO A 1 9.97 -5.92 -3.14
C PRO A 1 9.11 -5.20 -4.18
N VAL A 2 7.82 -5.07 -3.90
CA VAL A 2 6.84 -4.34 -4.73
C VAL A 2 5.84 -3.68 -3.81
N VAL A 3 5.16 -2.63 -4.28
CA VAL A 3 3.97 -2.12 -3.61
C VAL A 3 2.75 -2.83 -4.20
N ALA A 4 2.07 -3.66 -3.42
CA ALA A 4 0.79 -4.23 -3.84
C ALA A 4 -0.33 -3.24 -3.55
N PHE A 5 -1.21 -2.97 -4.51
CA PHE A 5 -2.41 -2.16 -4.29
C PHE A 5 -3.63 -3.07 -4.18
N ALA A 6 -4.44 -2.85 -3.15
CA ALA A 6 -5.74 -3.51 -3.04
C ALA A 6 -6.63 -3.14 -4.25
N SER A 7 -7.03 -4.14 -5.03
CA SER A 7 -7.95 -3.95 -6.17
C SER A 7 -9.42 -3.95 -5.75
N ASP A 8 -9.70 -4.36 -4.51
CA ASP A 8 -11.01 -4.37 -3.87
C ASP A 8 -11.08 -3.35 -2.72
N PHE A 9 -12.30 -2.89 -2.41
CA PHE A 9 -12.57 -1.89 -1.37
C PHE A 9 -11.70 -0.62 -1.44
N SER A 10 -11.30 -0.22 -2.65
CA SER A 10 -10.42 0.93 -2.91
C SER A 10 -10.96 1.79 -4.05
N TYR A 11 -10.67 3.09 -4.01
CA TYR A 11 -11.05 4.07 -5.02
C TYR A 11 -10.01 4.11 -6.14
N ILE A 12 -10.41 3.69 -7.35
CA ILE A 12 -9.51 3.48 -8.49
C ILE A 12 -8.68 4.73 -8.83
N PRO A 13 -9.24 5.95 -8.94
CA PRO A 13 -8.42 7.14 -9.25
C PRO A 13 -7.32 7.42 -8.21
N LEU A 14 -7.57 7.14 -6.93
CA LEU A 14 -6.55 7.29 -5.88
C LEU A 14 -5.48 6.19 -5.99
N VAL A 15 -5.87 4.95 -6.31
CA VAL A 15 -4.91 3.87 -6.58
C VAL A 15 -4.01 4.24 -7.76
N ASP A 16 -4.58 4.73 -8.87
CA ASP A 16 -3.82 5.12 -10.06
C ASP A 16 -2.89 6.32 -9.79
N PHE A 17 -3.33 7.27 -8.98
CA PHE A 17 -2.47 8.35 -8.50
C PHE A 17 -1.26 7.79 -7.73
N LEU A 18 -1.48 6.92 -6.75
CA LEU A 18 -0.40 6.32 -5.97
C LEU A 18 0.55 5.46 -6.82
N LYS A 19 0.03 4.75 -7.83
CA LYS A 19 0.86 4.02 -8.81
C LYS A 19 1.82 4.95 -9.57
N LYS A 20 1.36 6.15 -9.96
CA LYS A 20 2.24 7.17 -10.57
C LYS A 20 3.32 7.62 -9.59
N LEU A 21 3.00 7.78 -8.31
CA LEU A 21 3.98 8.14 -7.28
C LEU A 21 5.03 7.05 -7.08
N VAL A 22 4.62 5.77 -7.08
CA VAL A 22 5.57 4.63 -7.04
C VAL A 22 6.54 4.72 -8.22
N THR A 23 6.03 4.85 -9.45
CA THR A 23 6.87 4.98 -10.66
C THR A 23 7.80 6.18 -10.62
N LYS A 24 7.36 7.32 -10.07
CA LYS A 24 8.11 8.57 -10.06
C LYS A 24 9.19 8.61 -8.98
N TYR A 25 8.91 8.07 -7.80
CA TYR A 25 9.72 8.33 -6.60
C TYR A 25 10.38 7.09 -5.98
N LEU A 26 9.97 5.88 -6.37
CA LEU A 26 10.57 4.65 -5.86
C LEU A 26 11.37 3.93 -6.95
N THR A 27 12.33 3.10 -6.53
CA THR A 27 13.11 2.23 -7.43
C THR A 27 12.48 0.83 -7.57
N ILE A 28 11.34 0.58 -6.92
CA ILE A 28 10.59 -0.69 -6.96
C ILE A 28 9.30 -0.53 -7.77
N GLY A 29 8.77 -1.64 -8.27
CA GLY A 29 7.50 -1.66 -9.00
C GLY A 29 6.27 -1.80 -8.08
N TYR A 30 5.10 -1.89 -8.71
CA TYR A 30 3.84 -2.20 -8.05
C TYR A 30 3.09 -3.35 -8.74
N VAL A 31 2.16 -3.94 -8.02
CA VAL A 31 1.23 -4.96 -8.53
C VAL A 31 -0.17 -4.71 -7.99
N ASP A 32 -1.20 -5.23 -8.66
CA ASP A 32 -2.55 -5.28 -8.12
C ASP A 32 -2.79 -6.57 -7.34
N ARG A 33 -3.53 -6.49 -6.24
CA ARG A 33 -3.86 -7.62 -5.37
C ARG A 33 -5.30 -7.52 -4.88
N ALA A 34 -6.11 -8.54 -5.15
CA ALA A 34 -7.38 -8.71 -4.48
C ALA A 34 -7.19 -9.38 -3.12
N PHE A 35 -7.83 -8.86 -2.08
CA PHE A 35 -7.86 -9.45 -0.74
C PHE A 35 -9.12 -10.30 -0.52
N GLY A 36 -10.24 -9.94 -1.15
CA GLY A 36 -11.51 -10.66 -1.12
C GLY A 36 -12.42 -10.28 0.05
N TYR A 37 -11.99 -9.36 0.91
CA TYR A 37 -12.74 -8.88 2.06
C TYR A 37 -12.20 -7.50 2.51
N GLY A 38 -12.88 -6.86 3.46
CA GLY A 38 -12.41 -5.61 4.06
C GLY A 38 -11.17 -5.84 4.92
N ALA A 39 -10.01 -5.98 4.26
CA ALA A 39 -8.78 -6.50 4.87
C ALA A 39 -8.13 -5.58 5.91
N SER A 40 -8.45 -4.29 5.87
CA SER A 40 -7.93 -3.29 6.80
C SER A 40 -8.83 -2.04 6.76
N ASP A 41 -8.43 -0.99 7.45
CA ASP A 41 -9.24 0.21 7.72
C ASP A 41 -9.69 0.98 6.48
N HIS A 42 -8.93 0.89 5.37
CA HIS A 42 -9.30 1.48 4.08
C HIS A 42 -10.71 1.09 3.62
N ALA A 43 -11.17 -0.12 3.95
CA ALA A 43 -12.47 -0.62 3.56
C ALA A 43 -13.62 0.09 4.30
N SER A 44 -13.39 0.58 5.52
CA SER A 44 -14.36 1.39 6.26
C SER A 44 -14.57 2.75 5.59
N TRP A 45 -13.49 3.42 5.19
CA TRP A 45 -13.54 4.67 4.43
C TRP A 45 -14.23 4.49 3.07
N PHE A 46 -13.88 3.41 2.36
CA PHE A 46 -14.51 3.06 1.08
C PHE A 46 -16.03 2.87 1.23
N ARG A 47 -16.47 2.11 2.23
CA ARG A 47 -17.89 1.88 2.50
C ARG A 47 -18.65 3.15 2.88
N ALA A 48 -17.98 4.11 3.50
CA ALA A 48 -18.54 5.42 3.82
C ALA A 48 -18.54 6.39 2.62
N GLY A 49 -18.03 5.98 1.46
CA GLY A 49 -18.02 6.78 0.22
C GLY A 49 -16.81 7.72 0.08
N TYR A 50 -15.81 7.62 0.96
CA TYR A 50 -14.60 8.44 0.85
C TYR A 50 -13.55 7.75 -0.04
N PRO A 51 -12.79 8.51 -0.87
CA PRO A 51 -11.64 7.98 -1.58
C PRO A 51 -10.63 7.33 -0.62
N SER A 52 -10.41 6.03 -0.76
CA SER A 52 -9.42 5.28 0.03
C SER A 52 -8.59 4.34 -0.86
N SER A 53 -7.40 3.98 -0.39
CA SER A 53 -6.50 3.04 -1.05
C SER A 53 -5.71 2.28 0.01
N PHE A 54 -5.20 1.10 -0.36
CA PHE A 54 -4.37 0.29 0.52
C PHE A 54 -3.14 -0.26 -0.21
N PRO A 55 -2.01 0.48 -0.13
CA PRO A 55 -0.70 -0.03 -0.47
C PRO A 55 -0.24 -1.06 0.57
N PHE A 56 0.29 -2.20 0.13
CA PHE A 56 0.66 -3.34 0.96
C PHE A 56 2.01 -3.93 0.54
N GLU A 57 2.76 -4.52 1.48
CA GLU A 57 4.17 -4.93 1.32
C GLU A 57 4.41 -6.02 0.26
N ALA A 58 3.38 -6.79 -0.10
CA ALA A 58 3.57 -8.02 -0.85
C ALA A 58 2.42 -8.37 -1.79
N GLY A 59 2.77 -8.97 -2.92
CA GLY A 59 1.82 -9.61 -3.83
C GLY A 59 1.10 -10.81 -3.20
N LYS A 60 0.15 -11.37 -3.95
CA LYS A 60 -0.64 -12.52 -3.49
C LYS A 60 0.26 -13.71 -3.13
N GLY A 61 0.06 -14.28 -1.95
CA GLY A 61 0.81 -15.46 -1.46
C GLY A 61 2.20 -15.17 -0.91
N LEU A 62 2.62 -13.89 -0.85
CA LEU A 62 3.97 -13.49 -0.42
C LEU A 62 3.97 -12.62 0.85
N SER A 63 2.83 -12.50 1.55
CA SER A 63 2.74 -11.75 2.80
C SER A 63 3.63 -12.38 3.87
N ASN A 64 4.07 -11.57 4.85
CA ASN A 64 4.79 -12.08 6.02
C ASN A 64 4.05 -13.29 6.65
N PRO A 65 4.68 -14.48 6.71
CA PRO A 65 4.04 -15.69 7.26
C PRO A 65 3.93 -15.67 8.78
N TYR A 66 4.57 -14.70 9.45
CA TYR A 66 4.59 -14.58 10.91
C TYR A 66 3.52 -13.65 11.46
N ILE A 67 2.72 -12.98 10.61
CA ILE A 67 1.65 -12.07 11.08
C ILE A 67 0.72 -12.76 12.07
N HIS A 68 0.30 -12.04 13.11
CA HIS A 68 -0.54 -12.57 14.20
C HIS A 68 0.09 -13.71 15.02
N THR A 69 1.42 -13.81 15.03
CA THR A 69 2.16 -14.73 15.90
C THR A 69 3.18 -13.96 16.74
N THR A 70 3.75 -14.62 17.74
CA THR A 70 4.85 -14.05 18.54
C THR A 70 6.15 -13.87 17.74
N ASN A 71 6.24 -14.45 16.54
CA ASN A 71 7.39 -14.32 15.65
C ASN A 71 7.28 -13.10 14.72
N ASP A 72 6.19 -12.35 14.79
CA ASP A 72 6.09 -11.04 14.13
C ASP A 72 6.97 -10.03 14.87
N THR A 73 8.25 -10.00 14.51
CA THR A 73 9.31 -9.27 15.23
C THR A 73 10.13 -8.43 14.27
N LEU A 74 10.84 -7.44 14.82
CA LEU A 74 11.74 -6.57 14.06
C LEU A 74 12.85 -7.31 13.31
N ALA A 75 13.20 -8.53 13.74
CA ALA A 75 14.17 -9.37 13.05
C ALA A 75 13.71 -9.82 11.65
N ASN A 76 12.39 -9.85 11.41
CA ASN A 76 11.78 -10.26 10.15
C ASN A 76 11.39 -9.06 9.25
N ILE A 77 11.71 -7.83 9.67
CA ILE A 77 11.38 -6.60 8.93
C ILE A 77 12.46 -6.27 7.90
N ASN A 78 12.02 -5.97 6.67
CA ASN A 78 12.86 -5.34 5.66
C ASN A 78 12.81 -3.82 5.80
N TRP A 79 13.80 -3.24 6.49
CA TRP A 79 13.89 -1.80 6.72
C TRP A 79 14.01 -0.96 5.45
N GLY A 80 14.60 -1.49 4.37
CA GLY A 80 14.62 -0.83 3.07
C GLY A 80 13.20 -0.65 2.52
N HIS A 81 12.36 -1.68 2.67
CA HIS A 81 10.97 -1.61 2.20
C HIS A 81 10.10 -0.70 3.07
N VAL A 82 10.36 -0.64 4.38
CA VAL A 82 9.74 0.39 5.25
C VAL A 82 10.11 1.79 4.78
N ALA A 83 11.37 2.03 4.39
CA ALA A 83 11.80 3.31 3.85
C ALA A 83 11.11 3.64 2.50
N ASP A 84 10.89 2.65 1.63
CA ASP A 84 10.12 2.83 0.39
C ASP A 84 8.68 3.30 0.68
N PHE A 85 7.99 2.66 1.63
CA PHE A 85 6.65 3.06 2.03
C PHE A 85 6.63 4.45 2.69
N THR A 86 7.65 4.76 3.49
CA THR A 86 7.81 6.09 4.11
C THR A 86 7.95 7.17 3.03
N LYS A 87 8.77 6.93 2.00
CA LYS A 87 8.91 7.83 0.85
C LYS A 87 7.60 7.98 0.08
N LEU A 88 6.87 6.88 -0.15
CA LEU A 88 5.57 6.91 -0.82
C LEU A 88 4.55 7.74 -0.04
N SER A 89 4.49 7.59 1.28
CA SER A 89 3.60 8.38 2.15
C SER A 89 3.93 9.87 2.09
N ILE A 90 5.22 10.24 2.13
CA ILE A 90 5.65 11.64 1.98
C ILE A 90 5.26 12.17 0.60
N ALA A 91 5.56 11.43 -0.47
CA ALA A 91 5.20 11.81 -1.83
C ALA A 91 3.68 12.00 -1.98
N TYR A 92 2.88 11.12 -1.38
CA TYR A 92 1.42 11.23 -1.37
C TYR A 92 0.95 12.54 -0.73
N VAL A 93 1.43 12.85 0.48
CA VAL A 93 1.02 14.07 1.20
C VAL A 93 1.43 15.34 0.43
N VAL A 94 2.64 15.37 -0.13
CA VAL A 94 3.14 16.51 -0.90
C VAL A 94 2.35 16.69 -2.20
N GLU A 95 2.25 15.65 -3.02
CA GLU A 95 1.64 15.74 -4.36
C GLU A 95 0.11 15.90 -4.29
N LEU A 96 -0.55 15.36 -3.26
CA LEU A 96 -1.99 15.56 -3.04
C LEU A 96 -2.32 17.03 -2.75
N THR A 97 -1.41 17.74 -2.08
CA THR A 97 -1.65 19.12 -1.62
C THR A 97 -1.12 20.18 -2.58
N HIS A 98 -0.10 19.86 -3.38
CA HIS A 98 0.56 20.80 -4.28
C HIS A 98 0.27 20.53 -5.77
N GLY A 99 -0.33 19.38 -6.10
CA GLY A 99 -0.79 19.05 -7.44
C GLY A 99 0.31 18.57 -8.38
N LEU A 100 0.12 17.36 -8.90
CA LEU A 100 0.38 17.03 -10.30
C LEU A 100 -0.85 17.37 -11.14
#